data_AF-A0A067D221-F1
#
_entry.id   AF-A0A067D221-F1
#
_cell.length_a   1.000
_cell.length_b   1.000
_cell.length_c   1.000
_cell.angle_alpha   90.00
_cell.angle_beta   90.00
_cell.angle_gamma   90.00
#
_symmetry.space_group_name_H-M   'P 1'
#
loop_
_entity.id
_entity.type
_entity.pdbx_description
1 polymer ?
#
loop_
_entity_poly.entity_id
_entity_poly.type
_entity_poly.pdbx_seq_one_letter_code
_entity_poly.pdbx_strand_id
1 'polypeptide(L)'
;MQPRVEVVSKTNVSLTVAVLPAAAKFQLAYSEYGYVYYSWTEVEATGSPMTIKGLQPNTCYVCKARLFSDETNQWLEYGPISQYMRTFTEEEETKRSGTYYEHALKMERQHRTEMQQQIQRLQKMLSDPSSPRGNKKRQPSAQENLMASRMDMDVNIAKLRNELLEQAATMKSLEKQRKLDEEVITELLNEQEKLRTLQETAQSSASDQAEIARLQSLLSANEAQLHNHQNQAIHGQSQIETYERSLEQKRQEIAVKEMEVERLWTTASA
;
A
#
# COMPACT_ATOMS: atom_id res chain seq x y z
N MET A 1 -14.37 25.45 14.48
CA MET A 1 -15.58 24.59 14.47
C MET A 1 -15.55 23.70 15.70
N GLN A 2 -16.66 23.55 16.42
CA GLN A 2 -16.71 22.67 17.59
C GLN A 2 -16.84 21.20 17.17
N PRO A 3 -16.07 20.28 17.75
CA PRO A 3 -16.15 18.86 17.42
C PRO A 3 -17.45 18.25 17.93
N ARG A 4 -18.09 17.43 17.10
CA ARG A 4 -19.30 16.68 17.43
C ARG A 4 -19.01 15.18 17.35
N VAL A 5 -19.55 14.44 18.31
CA VAL A 5 -19.42 12.98 18.37
C VAL A 5 -20.70 12.34 17.83
N GLU A 6 -20.56 11.47 16.83
CA GLU A 6 -21.63 10.67 16.26
C GLU A 6 -21.34 9.18 16.42
N VAL A 7 -22.37 8.37 16.54
CA VAL A 7 -22.20 6.92 16.76
C VAL A 7 -22.28 6.18 15.44
N VAL A 8 -21.24 5.43 15.12
CA VAL A 8 -21.16 4.63 13.90
C VAL A 8 -21.67 3.22 14.14
N SER A 9 -21.21 2.58 15.22
CA SER A 9 -21.66 1.24 15.61
C SER A 9 -21.60 1.04 17.10
N LYS A 10 -22.39 0.09 17.59
CA LYS A 10 -22.49 -0.25 19.02
C LYS A 10 -22.49 -1.77 19.15
N THR A 11 -21.86 -2.27 20.19
CA THR A 11 -22.00 -3.66 20.65
C THR A 11 -22.38 -3.64 22.14
N ASN A 12 -22.47 -4.82 22.74
CA ASN A 12 -22.68 -4.98 24.17
C ASN A 12 -21.55 -4.43 25.04
N VAL A 13 -20.31 -4.37 24.54
CA VAL A 13 -19.12 -3.98 25.33
C VAL A 13 -18.22 -2.96 24.63
N SER A 14 -18.61 -2.49 23.44
CA SER A 14 -17.86 -1.50 22.69
C SER A 14 -18.74 -0.49 21.97
N LEU A 15 -18.23 0.73 21.79
CA LEU A 15 -18.88 1.80 21.05
C LEU A 15 -17.90 2.36 20.02
N THR A 16 -18.30 2.40 18.75
CA THR A 16 -17.54 3.04 17.68
C THR A 16 -18.11 4.42 17.40
N VAL A 17 -17.30 5.45 17.63
CA VAL A 17 -17.68 6.85 17.49
C VAL A 17 -16.86 7.53 16.40
N ALA A 18 -17.53 8.37 15.61
CA ALA A 18 -16.91 9.29 14.67
C ALA A 18 -16.92 10.70 15.26
N VAL A 19 -15.78 11.38 15.19
CA VAL A 19 -15.66 12.80 15.53
C VAL A 19 -15.63 13.63 14.25
N LEU A 20 -16.49 14.65 14.19
CA LEU A 20 -16.64 15.58 13.08
C LEU A 20 -16.36 17.01 13.55
N PRO A 21 -15.57 17.84 12.83
CA PRO A 21 -14.82 17.49 11.63
C PRO A 21 -13.70 16.50 11.92
N ALA A 22 -13.32 15.71 10.91
CA ALA A 22 -12.21 14.77 11.03
C ALA A 22 -10.89 15.53 11.26
N ALA A 23 -10.14 15.14 12.29
CA ALA A 23 -8.85 15.73 12.64
C ALA A 23 -7.79 14.63 12.77
N ALA A 24 -6.54 14.98 12.50
CA ALA A 24 -5.40 14.07 12.62
C ALA A 24 -5.16 13.62 14.06
N LYS A 25 -5.50 14.46 15.04
CA LYS A 25 -5.42 14.17 16.47
C LYS A 25 -6.65 14.72 17.19
N PHE A 26 -7.30 13.87 17.97
CA PHE A 26 -8.37 14.29 18.86
C PHE A 26 -8.29 13.55 20.19
N GLN A 27 -8.87 14.14 21.22
CA GLN A 27 -9.05 13.51 22.51
C GLN A 27 -10.54 13.33 22.75
N LEU A 28 -10.93 12.09 23.08
CA LEU A 28 -12.28 11.69 23.39
C LEU A 28 -12.39 11.49 24.90
N ALA A 29 -13.35 12.15 25.53
CA ALA A 29 -13.72 11.89 26.91
C ALA A 29 -15.08 11.17 26.92
N TYR A 30 -15.15 10.02 27.58
CA TYR A 30 -16.39 9.28 27.76
C TYR A 30 -16.68 9.06 29.25
N SER A 31 -17.96 9.01 29.60
CA SER A 31 -18.43 8.75 30.96
C SER A 31 -19.69 7.92 30.90
N GLU A 32 -19.94 7.14 31.95
CA GLU A 32 -21.28 6.65 32.24
C GLU A 32 -22.22 7.84 32.42
N TYR A 33 -23.46 7.67 31.97
CA TYR A 33 -24.47 8.69 32.09
C TYR A 33 -24.88 8.83 33.56
N GLY A 34 -24.33 9.84 34.22
CA GLY A 34 -24.68 10.21 35.59
C GLY A 34 -25.72 11.33 35.60
N TYR A 35 -26.72 11.21 36.48
CA TYR A 35 -27.75 12.23 36.66
C TYR A 35 -27.25 13.51 37.34
N VAL A 36 -26.10 13.45 38.04
CA VAL A 36 -25.57 14.54 38.89
C VAL A 36 -24.12 14.91 38.54
N TYR A 37 -23.24 13.93 38.35
CA TYR A 37 -21.84 14.17 37.99
C TYR A 37 -21.37 13.14 36.95
N TYR A 38 -20.50 13.58 36.04
CA TYR A 38 -19.82 12.73 35.07
C TYR A 38 -18.39 12.43 35.52
N SER A 39 -18.00 11.16 35.52
CA SER A 39 -16.63 10.71 35.72
C SER A 39 -15.98 10.46 34.35
N TRP A 40 -15.30 11.47 33.82
CA TRP A 40 -14.72 11.41 32.49
C TRP A 40 -13.45 10.56 32.45
N THR A 41 -13.43 9.60 31.53
CA THR A 41 -12.23 8.87 31.11
C THR A 41 -11.78 9.44 29.78
N GLU A 42 -10.54 9.91 29.70
CA GLU A 42 -9.99 10.54 28.50
C GLU A 42 -9.12 9.56 27.71
N VAL A 43 -9.28 9.54 26.39
CA VAL A 43 -8.53 8.70 25.45
C VAL A 43 -8.09 9.54 24.26
N GLU A 44 -6.80 9.49 23.96
CA GLU A 44 -6.23 10.15 22.78
C GLU A 44 -6.25 9.23 21.56
N ALA A 45 -6.57 9.81 20.40
CA ALA A 45 -6.79 9.09 19.15
C ALA A 45 -6.14 9.82 17.98
N THR A 46 -5.58 9.06 17.03
CA THR A 46 -4.93 9.57 15.81
C THR A 46 -5.77 9.37 14.54
N GLY A 47 -7.07 9.10 14.67
CA GLY A 47 -7.96 8.89 13.53
C GLY A 47 -9.42 8.61 13.91
N SER A 48 -10.35 9.13 13.11
CA SER A 48 -11.80 8.98 13.26
C SER A 48 -12.31 8.06 12.13
N PRO A 49 -13.14 7.02 12.39
CA PRO A 49 -13.77 6.67 13.67
C PRO A 49 -12.87 5.89 14.65
N MET A 50 -13.17 5.99 15.95
CA MET A 50 -12.49 5.28 17.05
C MET A 50 -13.45 4.33 17.77
N THR A 51 -12.93 3.19 18.23
CA THR A 51 -13.68 2.21 19.04
C THR A 51 -13.25 2.24 20.50
N ILE A 52 -14.20 2.57 21.39
CA ILE A 52 -14.07 2.42 22.85
C ILE A 52 -14.40 0.97 23.21
N LYS A 53 -13.52 0.28 23.93
CA LYS A 53 -13.68 -1.12 24.34
C LYS A 53 -13.78 -1.24 25.87
N GLY A 54 -14.34 -2.36 26.35
CA GLY A 54 -14.40 -2.67 27.78
C GLY A 54 -15.49 -1.92 28.53
N LEU A 55 -16.55 -1.51 27.83
CA LEU A 55 -17.69 -0.85 28.43
C LEU A 55 -18.61 -1.86 29.11
N GLN A 56 -19.30 -1.44 30.17
CA GLN A 56 -20.28 -2.29 30.84
C GLN A 56 -21.50 -2.50 29.93
N PRO A 57 -22.02 -3.74 29.85
CA PRO A 57 -23.23 -4.01 29.10
C PRO A 57 -24.45 -3.42 29.80
N ASN A 58 -25.46 -3.04 29.01
CA ASN A 58 -26.69 -2.42 29.49
C ASN A 58 -26.54 -1.05 30.17
N THR A 59 -25.44 -0.33 29.87
CA THR A 59 -25.13 0.96 30.50
C THR A 59 -25.21 2.08 29.47
N CYS A 60 -25.74 3.23 29.89
CA CYS A 60 -25.77 4.44 29.08
C CYS A 60 -24.44 5.19 29.21
N TYR A 61 -23.81 5.49 28.09
CA TYR A 61 -22.60 6.29 28.01
C TYR A 61 -22.86 7.61 27.28
N VAL A 62 -22.07 8.62 27.64
CA VAL A 62 -21.99 9.90 26.93
C VAL A 62 -20.54 10.19 26.58
N CYS A 63 -20.34 10.86 25.45
CA CYS A 63 -19.01 11.21 24.95
C CYS A 63 -18.95 12.70 24.63
N LYS A 64 -17.77 13.30 24.80
CA LYS A 64 -17.42 14.62 24.26
C LYS A 64 -16.02 14.52 23.67
N ALA A 65 -15.72 15.31 22.66
CA ALA A 65 -14.41 15.31 22.02
C ALA A 65 -13.82 16.72 22.01
N ARG A 66 -12.49 16.81 21.96
CA ARG A 66 -11.76 18.02 21.61
C ARG A 66 -10.72 17.72 20.54
N LEU A 67 -10.45 18.68 19.67
CA LEU A 67 -9.47 18.52 18.58
C LEU A 67 -8.16 19.17 18.99
N PHE A 68 -7.06 18.62 18.48
CA PHE A 68 -5.77 19.29 18.55
C PHE A 68 -5.64 20.26 17.36
N SER A 69 -5.27 21.51 17.63
CA SER A 69 -5.04 22.51 16.60
C SER A 69 -3.56 22.61 16.30
N ASP A 70 -3.15 22.22 15.09
CA ASP A 70 -1.75 22.30 14.67
C ASP A 70 -1.28 23.76 14.51
N GLU A 71 -2.20 24.68 14.20
CA GLU A 71 -1.90 26.11 14.03
C GLU A 71 -1.51 26.80 15.35
N THR A 72 -2.18 26.43 16.44
CA THR A 72 -1.98 27.03 17.77
C THR A 72 -1.20 26.13 18.72
N ASN A 73 -0.85 24.91 18.28
CA ASN A 73 -0.17 23.88 19.06
C ASN A 73 -0.84 23.63 20.43
N GLN A 74 -2.17 23.67 20.47
CA GLN A 74 -2.98 23.60 21.69
C GLN A 74 -4.23 22.75 21.47
N TRP A 75 -4.72 22.18 22.57
CA TRP A 75 -6.02 21.50 22.60
C TRP A 75 -7.15 22.53 22.58
N LEU A 76 -8.09 22.36 21.67
CA LEU A 76 -9.31 23.15 21.64
C LEU A 76 -10.23 22.78 22.83
N GLU A 77 -11.25 23.61 23.05
CA GLU A 77 -12.31 23.29 24.01
C GLU A 77 -13.09 22.04 23.59
N TYR A 78 -13.64 21.36 24.59
CA TYR A 78 -14.56 20.25 24.35
C TYR A 78 -15.81 20.74 23.62
N GLY A 79 -16.20 19.97 22.61
CA GLY A 79 -17.50 20.14 21.97
C GLY A 79 -18.65 19.69 22.85
N PRO A 80 -19.90 19.82 22.34
CA PRO A 80 -21.09 19.41 23.08
C PRO A 80 -21.08 17.92 23.40
N ILE A 81 -21.72 17.57 24.52
CA ILE A 81 -21.93 16.18 24.92
C ILE A 81 -22.81 15.48 23.87
N SER A 82 -22.45 14.24 23.52
CA SER A 82 -23.18 13.41 22.58
C SER A 82 -24.57 13.04 23.11
N GLN A 83 -25.43 12.55 22.22
CA GLN A 83 -26.66 11.86 22.63
C GLN A 83 -26.33 10.61 23.46
N TYR A 84 -27.27 10.15 24.28
CA TYR A 84 -27.10 8.96 25.11
C TYR A 84 -26.88 7.70 24.29
N MET A 85 -25.84 6.95 24.65
CA MET A 85 -25.41 5.74 23.96
C MET A 85 -25.55 4.55 24.91
N ARG A 86 -26.68 3.84 24.83
CA ARG A 86 -26.87 2.60 25.58
C ARG A 86 -26.17 1.44 24.86
N THR A 87 -25.31 0.73 25.57
CA THR A 87 -24.86 -0.61 25.19
C THR A 87 -25.99 -1.59 25.52
N PHE A 88 -26.38 -2.47 24.61
CA PHE A 88 -27.43 -3.48 24.90
C PHE A 88 -26.78 -4.83 25.17
N THR A 89 -27.39 -5.68 26.00
CA THR A 89 -26.96 -7.08 26.03
C THR A 89 -27.36 -7.75 24.71
N GLU A 90 -26.63 -8.80 24.33
CA GLU A 90 -26.90 -9.57 23.10
C GLU A 90 -28.35 -10.11 23.09
N GLU A 91 -28.86 -10.50 24.26
CA GLU A 91 -30.25 -10.95 24.42
C GLU A 91 -31.29 -9.82 24.20
N GLU A 92 -31.03 -8.61 24.71
CA GLU A 92 -31.93 -7.47 24.53
C GLU A 92 -31.89 -6.93 23.09
N GLU A 93 -30.73 -6.95 22.46
CA GLU A 93 -30.57 -6.58 21.05
C GLU A 93 -31.29 -7.56 20.12
N THR A 94 -31.23 -8.87 20.43
CA THR A 94 -31.97 -9.91 19.71
C THR A 94 -33.49 -9.79 19.89
N LYS A 95 -33.96 -9.45 21.09
CA LYS A 95 -35.40 -9.17 21.34
C LYS A 95 -35.87 -7.93 20.58
N ARG A 96 -35.06 -6.88 20.52
CA ARG A 96 -35.36 -5.66 19.76
C ARG A 96 -35.35 -5.88 18.25
N SER A 97 -34.38 -6.62 17.73
CA SER A 97 -34.34 -6.94 16.30
C SER A 97 -35.51 -7.83 15.89
N GLY A 98 -35.89 -8.81 16.72
CA GLY A 98 -37.08 -9.64 16.55
C GLY A 98 -38.37 -8.81 16.45
N THR A 99 -38.60 -7.90 17.41
CA THR A 99 -39.79 -7.03 17.41
C THR A 99 -39.84 -6.04 16.24
N TYR A 100 -38.71 -5.49 15.81
CA TYR A 100 -38.66 -4.62 14.62
C TYR A 100 -38.98 -5.41 13.35
N TYR A 101 -38.41 -6.59 13.20
CA TYR A 101 -38.67 -7.47 12.06
C TYR A 101 -40.13 -7.90 12.01
N GLU A 102 -40.72 -8.30 13.13
CA GLU A 102 -42.14 -8.64 13.22
C GLU A 102 -43.06 -7.46 12.88
N HIS A 103 -42.74 -6.26 13.36
CA HIS A 103 -43.50 -5.05 13.03
C HIS A 103 -43.41 -4.71 11.54
N ALA A 104 -42.22 -4.78 10.94
CA ALA A 104 -42.02 -4.57 9.51
C ALA A 104 -42.81 -5.60 8.67
N LEU A 105 -42.76 -6.87 9.07
CA LEU A 105 -43.52 -7.95 8.42
C LEU A 105 -45.03 -7.72 8.53
N LYS A 106 -45.52 -7.25 9.68
CA LYS A 106 -46.93 -6.91 9.88
C LYS A 106 -47.37 -5.76 8.96
N MET A 107 -46.56 -4.71 8.84
CA MET A 107 -46.84 -3.58 7.95
C MET A 107 -46.85 -3.99 6.48
N GLU A 108 -45.94 -4.87 6.06
CA GLU A 108 -45.89 -5.39 4.69
C GLU A 108 -47.12 -6.26 4.37
N ARG A 109 -47.51 -7.15 5.30
CA ARG A 109 -48.76 -7.93 5.19
C ARG A 109 -50.01 -7.05 5.09
N GLN A 110 -50.07 -5.97 5.87
CA GLN A 110 -51.19 -5.01 5.81
C GLN A 110 -51.23 -4.30 4.45
N HIS A 111 -50.11 -3.73 3.98
CA HIS A 111 -50.03 -3.10 2.66
C HIS A 111 -50.40 -4.07 1.54
N ARG A 112 -49.92 -5.32 1.61
CA ARG A 112 -50.25 -6.36 0.64
C ARG A 112 -51.74 -6.69 0.64
N THR A 113 -52.35 -6.75 1.81
CA THR A 113 -53.80 -7.00 1.95
C THR A 113 -54.62 -5.83 1.39
N GLU A 114 -54.23 -4.60 1.70
CA GLU A 114 -54.87 -3.39 1.15
C GLU A 114 -54.76 -3.33 -0.37
N MET A 115 -53.58 -3.60 -0.92
CA MET A 115 -53.34 -3.67 -2.36
C MET A 115 -54.17 -4.77 -3.01
N GLN A 116 -54.23 -5.97 -2.42
CA GLN A 116 -55.09 -7.05 -2.91
C GLN A 116 -56.58 -6.67 -2.87
N GLN A 117 -57.05 -5.98 -1.83
CA GLN A 117 -58.43 -5.49 -1.77
C GLN A 117 -58.70 -4.46 -2.87
N GLN A 118 -57.76 -3.55 -3.15
CA GLN A 118 -57.88 -2.61 -4.27
C GLN A 118 -57.93 -3.33 -5.62
N ILE A 119 -57.07 -4.32 -5.83
CA ILE A 119 -57.07 -5.16 -7.04
C ILE A 119 -58.41 -5.88 -7.17
N GLN A 120 -58.94 -6.48 -6.09
CA GLN A 120 -60.25 -7.14 -6.11
C GLN A 120 -61.39 -6.17 -6.41
N ARG A 121 -61.37 -4.94 -5.86
CA ARG A 121 -62.36 -3.90 -6.19
C ARG A 121 -62.27 -3.51 -7.67
N LEU A 122 -61.06 -3.32 -8.20
CA LEU A 122 -60.83 -3.01 -9.61
C LEU A 122 -61.30 -4.16 -10.51
N GLN A 123 -60.96 -5.40 -10.17
CA GLN A 123 -61.41 -6.61 -10.86
C GLN A 123 -62.93 -6.71 -10.84
N LYS A 124 -63.57 -6.48 -9.69
CA LYS A 124 -65.04 -6.49 -9.57
C LYS A 124 -65.67 -5.40 -10.45
N MET A 125 -65.10 -4.20 -10.48
CA MET A 125 -65.58 -3.12 -11.37
C MET A 125 -65.38 -3.41 -12.87
N LEU A 126 -64.39 -4.23 -13.22
CA LEU A 126 -64.14 -4.69 -14.58
C LEU A 126 -65.01 -5.89 -14.97
N SER A 127 -65.36 -6.77 -14.02
CA SER A 127 -66.11 -8.00 -14.26
C SER A 127 -67.61 -7.87 -14.06
N ASP A 128 -68.11 -6.80 -13.47
CA ASP A 128 -69.55 -6.57 -13.24
C ASP A 128 -70.25 -6.10 -14.54
N PRO A 129 -71.08 -6.93 -15.18
CA PRO A 129 -71.76 -6.59 -16.44
C PRO A 129 -72.86 -5.53 -16.25
N SER A 130 -73.23 -5.22 -14.99
CA SER A 130 -74.21 -4.18 -14.64
C SER A 130 -73.58 -2.81 -14.35
N SER A 131 -72.24 -2.74 -14.29
CA SER A 131 -71.52 -1.47 -14.23
C SER A 131 -71.80 -0.69 -15.52
N PRO A 132 -72.16 0.61 -15.47
CA PRO A 132 -72.41 1.42 -16.68
C PRO A 132 -71.18 1.55 -17.60
N ARG A 133 -70.02 1.00 -17.19
CA ARG A 133 -68.79 0.88 -17.97
C ARG A 133 -68.58 -0.49 -18.63
N GLY A 134 -69.34 -1.53 -18.26
CA GLY A 134 -69.12 -2.92 -18.67
C GLY A 134 -69.59 -3.29 -20.08
N ASN A 135 -70.42 -2.46 -20.73
CA ASN A 135 -71.05 -2.84 -22.02
C ASN A 135 -70.84 -1.84 -23.17
N LYS A 136 -69.91 -0.91 -23.03
CA LYS A 136 -69.46 -0.08 -24.15
C LYS A 136 -67.94 -0.18 -24.19
N LYS A 137 -67.38 -0.45 -25.37
CA LYS A 137 -65.96 -0.17 -25.66
C LYS A 137 -65.74 1.31 -25.37
N ARG A 138 -65.45 1.65 -24.12
CA ARG A 138 -65.21 3.00 -23.67
C ARG A 138 -63.89 3.39 -24.32
N GLN A 139 -63.97 4.22 -25.35
CA GLN A 139 -62.76 4.82 -25.87
C GLN A 139 -62.15 5.68 -24.75
N PRO A 140 -60.83 5.55 -24.51
CA PRO A 140 -60.16 6.37 -23.52
C PRO A 140 -60.48 7.84 -23.79
N SER A 141 -60.76 8.61 -22.75
CA SER A 141 -60.95 10.05 -22.93
C SER A 141 -59.66 10.68 -23.45
N ALA A 142 -59.75 11.85 -24.10
CA ALA A 142 -58.56 12.61 -24.50
C ALA A 142 -57.59 12.81 -23.33
N GLN A 143 -58.12 12.99 -22.11
CA GLN A 143 -57.31 13.14 -20.90
C GLN A 143 -56.61 11.83 -20.48
N GLU A 144 -57.27 10.67 -20.62
CA GLU A 144 -56.66 9.37 -20.33
C GLU A 144 -55.54 9.03 -21.34
N ASN A 145 -55.74 9.34 -22.62
CA ASN A 145 -54.70 9.19 -23.64
C ASN A 145 -53.51 10.13 -23.38
N LEU A 146 -53.75 11.36 -22.95
CA LEU A 146 -52.70 12.31 -22.57
C LEU A 146 -51.92 11.83 -21.33
N MET A 147 -52.60 11.27 -20.33
CA MET A 147 -51.92 10.70 -19.16
C MET A 147 -51.08 9.47 -19.52
N ALA A 148 -51.60 8.56 -20.35
CA ALA A 148 -50.86 7.39 -20.81
C ALA A 148 -49.62 7.82 -21.63
N SER A 149 -49.79 8.75 -22.57
CA SER A 149 -48.67 9.30 -23.35
C SER A 149 -47.63 10.00 -22.45
N ARG A 150 -48.08 10.73 -21.42
CA ARG A 150 -47.17 11.35 -20.43
C ARG A 150 -46.40 10.29 -19.65
N MET A 151 -47.07 9.23 -19.22
CA MET A 151 -46.43 8.14 -18.49
C MET A 151 -45.37 7.43 -19.35
N ASP A 152 -45.66 7.18 -20.63
CA ASP A 152 -44.70 6.62 -21.58
C ASP A 152 -43.50 7.56 -21.81
N MET A 153 -43.76 8.87 -21.92
CA MET A 153 -42.72 9.88 -22.00
C MET A 153 -41.86 9.92 -20.73
N ASP A 154 -42.46 9.87 -19.54
CA ASP A 154 -41.74 9.87 -18.26
C ASP A 154 -40.85 8.62 -18.13
N VAL A 155 -41.34 7.45 -18.56
CA VAL A 155 -40.53 6.21 -18.61
C VAL A 155 -39.36 6.35 -19.58
N ASN A 156 -39.59 6.91 -20.76
CA ASN A 156 -38.52 7.11 -21.74
C ASN A 156 -37.49 8.15 -21.27
N ILE A 157 -37.93 9.24 -20.63
CA ILE A 157 -37.05 10.23 -20.01
C ILE A 157 -36.22 9.59 -18.90
N ALA A 158 -36.80 8.71 -18.08
CA ALA A 158 -36.07 8.00 -17.05
C ALA A 158 -34.99 7.08 -17.63
N LYS A 159 -35.30 6.34 -18.71
CA LYS A 159 -34.32 5.52 -19.43
C LYS A 159 -33.17 6.35 -20.00
N LEU A 160 -33.49 7.44 -20.70
CA LEU A 160 -32.49 8.35 -21.27
C LEU A 160 -31.59 8.96 -20.18
N ARG A 161 -32.15 9.32 -19.02
CA ARG A 161 -31.36 9.81 -17.88
C ARG A 161 -30.40 8.75 -17.34
N ASN A 162 -30.84 7.50 -17.25
CA ASN A 162 -29.99 6.40 -16.80
C ASN A 162 -28.86 6.13 -17.81
N GLU A 163 -29.16 6.09 -19.11
CA GLU A 163 -28.14 5.95 -20.16
C GLU A 163 -27.10 7.08 -20.11
N LEU A 164 -27.55 8.32 -19.87
CA LEU A 164 -26.65 9.48 -19.74
C LEU A 164 -25.77 9.38 -18.49
N LEU A 165 -26.31 8.88 -17.37
CA LEU A 165 -25.53 8.62 -16.15
C LEU A 165 -24.48 7.51 -16.37
N GLU A 166 -24.85 6.44 -17.07
CA GLU A 166 -23.94 5.36 -17.42
C GLU A 166 -22.81 5.86 -18.34
N GLN A 167 -23.14 6.65 -19.36
CA GLN A 167 -22.16 7.30 -20.23
C GLN A 167 -21.22 8.26 -19.48
N ALA A 168 -21.75 9.03 -18.52
CA ALA A 168 -20.92 9.89 -17.69
C ALA A 168 -19.96 9.08 -16.80
N ALA A 169 -20.40 7.94 -16.28
CA ALA A 169 -19.56 7.04 -15.49
C ALA A 169 -18.45 6.40 -16.34
N THR A 170 -18.76 5.95 -17.56
CA THR A 170 -17.75 5.38 -18.47
C THR A 170 -16.73 6.42 -18.90
N MET A 171 -17.16 7.65 -19.22
CA MET A 171 -16.26 8.77 -19.52
C MET A 171 -15.30 9.07 -18.38
N LYS A 172 -15.79 9.12 -17.14
CA LYS A 172 -14.95 9.33 -15.96
C LYS A 172 -13.94 8.20 -15.75
N SER A 173 -14.33 6.96 -16.06
CA SER A 173 -13.41 5.82 -16.02
C SER A 173 -12.31 5.93 -17.07
N LEU A 174 -12.64 6.32 -18.29
CA LEU A 174 -11.68 6.54 -19.38
C LEU A 174 -10.72 7.69 -19.07
N GLU A 175 -11.21 8.78 -18.48
CA GLU A 175 -10.35 9.89 -18.01
C GLU A 175 -9.35 9.43 -16.95
N LYS A 176 -9.80 8.60 -16.00
CA LYS A 176 -8.90 8.02 -14.99
C LYS A 176 -7.86 7.11 -15.63
N GLN A 177 -8.26 6.26 -16.58
CA GLN A 177 -7.34 5.39 -17.30
C GLN A 177 -6.30 6.20 -18.09
N ARG A 178 -6.73 7.26 -18.80
CA ARG A 178 -5.80 8.15 -19.53
C ARG A 178 -4.77 8.81 -18.62
N LYS A 179 -5.16 9.21 -17.40
CA LYS A 179 -4.21 9.77 -16.43
C LYS A 179 -3.16 8.75 -15.98
N LEU A 180 -3.59 7.51 -15.72
CA LEU A 180 -2.66 6.43 -15.39
C LEU A 180 -1.72 6.13 -16.56
N ASP A 181 -2.24 6.09 -17.78
CA ASP A 181 -1.42 5.88 -18.98
C ASP A 181 -0.40 7.03 -19.17
N GLU A 182 -0.80 8.28 -18.89
CA GLU A 182 0.08 9.45 -18.95
C GLU A 182 1.21 9.36 -17.90
N GLU A 183 0.90 8.95 -16.67
CA GLU A 183 1.89 8.68 -15.62
C GLU A 183 2.89 7.60 -16.06
N VAL A 184 2.41 6.47 -16.58
CA VAL A 184 3.26 5.38 -17.09
C VAL A 184 4.16 5.86 -18.24
N ILE A 185 3.63 6.67 -19.17
CA ILE A 185 4.44 7.24 -20.26
C ILE A 185 5.56 8.13 -19.68
N THR A 186 5.26 8.96 -18.68
CA THR A 186 6.29 9.80 -18.05
C THR A 186 7.36 8.98 -17.33
N GLU A 187 6.99 7.90 -16.65
CA GLU A 187 7.95 6.98 -16.02
C GLU A 187 8.85 6.31 -17.06
N LEU A 188 8.28 5.80 -18.16
CA LEU A 188 9.04 5.18 -19.24
C LEU A 188 10.00 6.17 -19.93
N LEU A 189 9.60 7.43 -20.09
CA LEU A 189 10.47 8.48 -20.64
C LEU A 189 11.64 8.79 -19.69
N ASN A 190 11.38 8.89 -18.38
CA ASN A 190 12.43 9.08 -17.37
C ASN A 190 13.40 7.89 -17.33
N GLU A 191 12.90 6.66 -17.44
CA GLU A 191 13.74 5.46 -17.53
C GLU A 191 14.60 5.47 -18.79
N GLN A 192 14.06 5.85 -19.95
CA GLN A 192 14.85 5.98 -21.17
C GLN A 192 15.96 7.04 -21.04
N GLU A 193 15.68 8.18 -20.44
CA GLU A 193 16.69 9.22 -20.18
C GLU A 193 17.78 8.72 -19.22
N LYS A 194 17.38 7.98 -18.17
CA LYS A 194 18.32 7.34 -17.24
C LYS A 194 19.19 6.29 -17.93
N LEU A 195 18.63 5.47 -18.81
CA LEU A 195 19.38 4.50 -19.60
C LEU A 195 20.35 5.19 -20.56
N ARG A 196 19.91 6.28 -21.20
CA ARG A 196 20.77 7.07 -22.09
C ARG A 196 21.94 7.71 -21.34
N THR A 197 21.69 8.32 -20.18
CA THR A 197 22.76 8.89 -19.36
C THR A 197 23.72 7.82 -18.87
N LEU A 198 23.22 6.66 -18.42
CA LEU A 198 24.08 5.52 -18.08
C LEU A 198 24.92 5.04 -19.27
N GLN A 199 24.35 5.02 -20.48
CA GLN A 199 25.07 4.66 -21.70
C GLN A 199 26.12 5.71 -22.10
N GLU A 200 25.83 7.00 -21.94
CA GLU A 200 26.80 8.08 -22.14
C GLU A 200 27.92 8.03 -21.09
N THR A 201 27.58 7.72 -19.84
CA THR A 201 28.57 7.50 -18.76
C THR A 201 29.42 6.26 -19.05
N ALA A 202 28.80 5.17 -19.53
CA ALA A 202 29.51 3.98 -19.96
C ALA A 202 30.36 4.23 -21.22
N GLN A 203 29.98 5.14 -22.12
CA GLN A 203 30.81 5.55 -23.26
C GLN A 203 31.95 6.51 -22.87
N SER A 204 31.82 7.23 -21.75
CA SER A 204 32.93 7.97 -21.15
C SER A 204 34.04 7.09 -20.56
N SER A 205 33.85 5.75 -20.57
CA SER A 205 34.89 4.75 -20.29
C SER A 205 36.03 4.70 -21.31
N ALA A 206 36.12 5.61 -22.28
CA ALA A 206 37.32 5.81 -23.08
C ALA A 206 38.53 6.16 -22.20
N SER A 207 38.30 6.88 -21.09
CA SER A 207 39.33 7.13 -20.07
C SER A 207 39.76 5.84 -19.36
N ASP A 208 38.80 4.97 -19.02
CA ASP A 208 39.09 3.70 -18.37
C ASP A 208 39.79 2.71 -19.32
N GLN A 209 39.43 2.70 -20.61
CA GLN A 209 40.14 1.94 -21.64
C GLN A 209 41.58 2.44 -21.83
N ALA A 210 41.81 3.75 -21.79
CA ALA A 210 43.16 4.32 -21.87
C ALA A 210 44.01 3.96 -20.65
N GLU A 211 43.43 3.99 -19.44
CA GLU A 211 44.14 3.60 -18.21
C GLU A 211 44.41 2.10 -18.16
N ILE A 212 43.48 1.24 -18.61
CA ILE A 212 43.71 -0.20 -18.75
C ILE A 212 44.85 -0.49 -19.73
N ALA A 213 44.88 0.17 -20.90
CA ALA A 213 45.95 0.00 -21.88
C ALA A 213 47.31 0.46 -21.33
N ARG A 214 47.34 1.56 -20.57
CA ARG A 214 48.53 2.04 -19.87
C ARG A 214 49.02 1.02 -18.84
N LEU A 215 48.14 0.49 -18.00
CA LEU A 215 48.48 -0.50 -16.98
C LEU A 215 48.99 -1.81 -17.59
N GLN A 216 48.42 -2.26 -18.71
CA GLN A 216 48.91 -3.44 -19.45
C GLN A 216 50.32 -3.23 -20.02
N SER A 217 50.61 -2.05 -20.59
CA SER A 217 51.96 -1.70 -21.05
C SER A 217 52.98 -1.72 -19.90
N LEU A 218 52.59 -1.19 -18.74
CA LEU A 218 53.44 -1.13 -17.55
C LEU A 218 53.69 -2.54 -16.97
N LEU A 219 52.68 -3.40 -16.98
CA LEU A 219 52.81 -4.81 -16.60
C LEU A 219 53.79 -5.55 -17.52
N SER A 220 53.65 -5.40 -18.84
CA SER A 220 54.53 -6.03 -19.82
C SER A 220 56.00 -5.57 -19.68
N ALA A 221 56.22 -4.28 -19.43
CA ALA A 221 57.56 -3.75 -19.16
C ALA A 221 58.18 -4.35 -17.88
N ASN A 222 57.39 -4.49 -16.82
CA ASN A 222 57.83 -5.14 -15.58
C ASN A 222 58.12 -6.63 -15.78
N GLU A 223 57.29 -7.36 -16.54
CA GLU A 223 57.54 -8.76 -16.88
C GLU A 223 58.86 -8.94 -17.66
N ALA A 224 59.13 -8.05 -18.63
CA ALA A 224 60.38 -8.06 -19.38
C ALA A 224 61.60 -7.77 -18.48
N GLN A 225 61.48 -6.80 -17.56
CA GLN A 225 62.53 -6.52 -16.57
C GLN A 225 62.78 -7.72 -15.65
N LEU A 226 61.72 -8.35 -15.14
CA LEU A 226 61.81 -9.52 -14.29
C LEU A 226 62.49 -10.69 -15.02
N HIS A 227 62.13 -10.93 -16.27
CA HIS A 227 62.77 -11.95 -17.12
C HIS A 227 64.26 -11.66 -17.34
N ASN A 228 64.64 -10.39 -17.57
CA ASN A 228 66.04 -10.00 -17.68
C ASN A 228 66.82 -10.22 -16.38
N HIS A 229 66.23 -9.88 -15.23
CA HIS A 229 66.83 -10.16 -13.93
C HIS A 229 66.98 -11.65 -13.67
N GLN A 230 66.00 -12.47 -14.05
CA GLN A 230 66.11 -13.93 -13.96
C GLN A 230 67.25 -14.47 -14.82
N ASN A 231 67.41 -13.99 -16.05
CA ASN A 231 68.52 -14.39 -16.92
C ASN A 231 69.89 -13.97 -16.36
N GLN A 232 69.98 -12.77 -15.78
CA GLN A 232 71.20 -12.33 -15.09
C GLN A 232 71.52 -13.20 -13.89
N ALA A 233 70.51 -13.58 -13.10
CA ALA A 233 70.69 -14.48 -11.96
C ALA A 233 71.18 -15.87 -12.40
N ILE A 234 70.57 -16.44 -13.45
CA ILE A 234 71.00 -17.73 -14.03
C ILE A 234 72.44 -17.64 -14.54
N HIS A 235 72.81 -16.55 -15.23
CA HIS A 235 74.17 -16.35 -15.72
C HIS A 235 75.17 -16.24 -14.56
N GLY A 236 74.84 -15.45 -13.53
CA GLY A 236 75.66 -15.35 -12.32
C GLY A 236 75.83 -16.68 -11.61
N GLN A 237 74.77 -17.49 -11.53
CA GLN A 237 74.82 -18.83 -10.94
C GLN A 237 75.73 -19.77 -11.74
N SER A 238 75.64 -19.75 -13.07
CA SER A 238 76.55 -20.51 -13.94
C SER A 238 78.01 -20.08 -13.75
N GLN A 239 78.28 -18.78 -13.61
CA GLN A 239 79.64 -18.30 -13.31
C GLN A 239 80.13 -18.81 -11.95
N ILE A 240 79.29 -18.78 -10.91
CA ILE A 240 79.64 -19.32 -9.58
C ILE A 240 79.99 -20.81 -9.69
N GLU A 241 79.18 -21.62 -10.37
CA GLU A 241 79.46 -23.05 -10.57
C GLU A 241 80.80 -23.29 -11.30
N THR A 242 81.15 -22.46 -12.30
CA THR A 242 82.45 -22.56 -12.96
C THR A 242 83.62 -22.23 -12.04
N TYR A 243 83.48 -21.20 -11.20
CA TYR A 243 84.50 -20.84 -10.22
C TYR A 243 84.64 -21.90 -9.12
N GLU A 244 83.53 -22.46 -8.64
CA GLU A 244 83.52 -23.56 -7.68
C GLU A 244 84.24 -24.81 -8.23
N ARG A 245 83.96 -25.18 -9.49
CA ARG A 245 84.65 -26.30 -10.15
C ARG A 245 86.14 -26.04 -10.31
N SER A 246 86.54 -24.82 -10.66
CA SER A 246 87.96 -24.44 -10.76
C SER A 246 88.67 -24.44 -9.40
N LEU A 247 87.99 -23.98 -8.35
CA LEU A 247 88.47 -24.03 -6.97
C LEU A 247 88.71 -25.47 -6.51
N GLU A 248 87.75 -26.35 -6.78
CA GLU A 248 87.85 -27.76 -6.42
C GLU A 248 89.01 -28.46 -7.16
N GLN A 249 89.16 -28.20 -8.47
CA GLN A 249 90.29 -28.71 -9.25
C GLN A 249 91.62 -28.22 -8.68
N LYS A 250 91.74 -26.93 -8.35
CA LYS A 250 92.97 -26.39 -7.72
C LYS A 250 93.24 -27.00 -6.35
N ARG A 251 92.21 -27.25 -5.54
CA ARG A 251 92.34 -27.95 -4.24
C ARG A 251 92.90 -29.36 -4.42
N GLN A 252 92.40 -30.11 -5.41
CA GLN A 252 92.90 -31.44 -5.72
C GLN A 252 94.36 -31.40 -6.22
N GLU A 253 94.70 -30.45 -7.10
CA GLU A 253 96.08 -30.27 -7.57
C GLU A 253 97.05 -29.93 -6.44
N ILE A 254 96.63 -29.08 -5.48
CA ILE A 254 97.43 -28.76 -4.29
C ILE A 254 97.63 -30.03 -3.45
N ALA A 255 96.56 -30.79 -3.16
CA ALA A 255 96.67 -32.01 -2.37
C ALA A 255 97.63 -33.04 -2.99
N VAL A 256 97.59 -33.22 -4.32
CA VAL A 256 98.54 -34.09 -5.04
C VAL A 256 99.98 -33.60 -4.91
N LYS A 257 100.20 -32.28 -5.03
CA LYS A 257 101.54 -31.69 -4.87
C LYS A 257 102.04 -31.81 -3.43
N GLU A 258 101.17 -31.63 -2.44
CA GLU A 258 101.51 -31.81 -1.03
C GLU A 258 101.95 -33.25 -0.74
N MET A 259 101.22 -34.25 -1.25
CA MET A 259 101.63 -35.65 -1.16
C MET A 259 102.98 -35.94 -1.82
N GLU A 260 103.24 -35.34 -2.99
CA GLU A 260 104.53 -35.50 -3.68
C GLU A 260 105.68 -34.82 -2.91
N VAL A 261 105.43 -33.66 -2.29
CA VAL A 261 106.41 -33.00 -1.42
C VAL A 261 106.73 -33.86 -0.20
N GLU A 262 105.71 -34.44 0.46
CA GLU A 262 105.92 -35.37 1.57
C GLU A 262 106.74 -36.61 1.13
N ARG A 263 106.45 -37.15 -0.06
CA ARG A 263 107.22 -38.25 -0.64
C ARG A 263 108.70 -37.87 -0.86
N LEU A 264 108.96 -36.70 -1.43
CA LEU A 264 110.32 -36.22 -1.66
C LEU A 264 111.07 -35.98 -0.35
N TRP A 265 110.40 -35.42 0.66
CA TRP A 265 110.97 -35.21 2.00
C TRP A 265 111.38 -36.51 2.69
N THR A 266 110.53 -37.54 2.61
CA THR A 266 110.85 -38.86 3.17
C THR A 266 112.00 -39.54 2.45
N THR A 267 112.14 -39.37 1.13
CA THR A 267 113.28 -39.90 0.37
C THR A 267 114.59 -39.11 0.55
N ALA A 268 114.53 -37.83 0.90
CA ALA A 268 115.72 -36.99 1.11
C ALA A 268 116.30 -37.09 2.54
N SER A 269 115.55 -37.68 3.48
CA SER A 269 115.96 -37.91 4.88
C SER A 269 116.44 -39.35 5.16
N ALA A 270 116.60 -40.18 4.11
CA ALA A 270 117.17 -41.53 4.17
C ALA A 270 118.55 -41.55 3.51
#